data_AF-A0A8J8PJL1-F1
#
_entry.id   AF-A0A8J8PJL1-F1
#
_cell.length_a   1.000
_cell.length_b   1.000
_cell.length_c   1.000
_cell.angle_alpha   90.00
_cell.angle_beta   90.00
_cell.angle_gamma   90.00
#
_symmetry.space_group_name_H-M   'P 1'
#
loop_
_entity.id
_entity.type
_entity.pdbx_description
1 polymer ?
#
loop_
_entity_poly.entity_id
_entity_poly.type
_entity_poly.pdbx_seq_one_letter_code
_entity_poly.pdbx_strand_id
1 'polypeptide(L)' 'MICQVCKLREAEIYQPHTGRKLCKQCFIDDVKNRIKIEAEKQGLLKAGKVLLAVSGGKDSLVLADALSSFINPSNLIAFN' A
#
# COMPACT_ATOMS: atom_id res chain seq x y z
N MET A 1 18.53 8.20 13.86
CA MET A 1 18.24 6.89 14.54
C MET A 1 18.01 5.84 13.46
N ILE A 2 18.46 4.58 13.58
CA ILE A 2 18.35 3.61 12.46
C ILE A 2 16.98 2.95 12.34
N CYS A 3 16.54 2.65 11.12
CA CYS A 3 15.30 1.94 10.83
C CYS A 3 15.28 0.56 11.49
N GLN A 4 14.19 0.25 12.19
CA GLN A 4 14.07 -1.00 12.93
C GLN A 4 13.80 -2.23 12.06
N VAL A 5 13.44 -2.05 10.78
CA VAL A 5 13.19 -3.15 9.83
C VAL A 5 14.45 -3.47 9.04
N CYS A 6 14.94 -2.53 8.22
CA CYS A 6 16.09 -2.80 7.35
C CYS A 6 17.47 -2.70 8.05
N LYS A 7 17.54 -2.08 9.25
CA LYS A 7 18.78 -1.86 9.99
C LYS A 7 19.91 -1.18 9.18
N LEU A 8 19.55 -0.45 8.12
CA LEU A 8 20.49 0.17 7.18
C LEU A 8 20.26 1.68 7.06
N ARG A 9 19.02 2.09 6.77
CA ARG A 9 18.66 3.49 6.51
C ARG A 9 18.23 4.21 7.79
N GLU A 10 18.35 5.53 7.80
CA GLU A 10 17.81 6.36 8.87
C GLU A 10 16.27 6.22 8.97
N ALA A 11 15.77 6.14 10.20
CA ALA A 11 14.36 6.21 10.49
C ALA A 11 13.88 7.66 10.48
N GLU A 12 12.84 7.93 9.71
CA GLU A 12 12.19 9.25 9.58
C GLU A 12 10.73 9.22 10.03
N ILE A 13 10.12 8.03 10.16
CA ILE A 13 8.71 7.85 10.54
C ILE A 13 8.63 7.03 11.83
N TYR A 14 7.86 7.50 12.80
CA TYR A 14 7.41 6.69 13.93
C TYR A 14 5.99 6.19 13.65
N GLN A 15 5.78 4.89 13.75
CA GLN A 15 4.51 4.21 13.53
C GLN A 15 3.91 3.82 14.89
N PRO A 16 2.96 4.59 15.45
CA PRO A 16 2.54 4.41 16.85
C PRO A 16 1.91 3.05 17.15
N HIS A 17 1.07 2.54 16.23
CA HIS A 17 0.35 1.28 16.44
C HIS A 17 1.24 0.03 16.46
N THR A 18 2.48 0.12 15.97
CA THR A 18 3.47 -0.98 16.08
C THR A 18 4.65 -0.63 17.00
N GLY A 19 4.74 0.63 17.44
CA GLY A 19 5.90 1.16 18.16
C GLY A 19 7.18 1.25 17.31
N ARG A 20 7.10 1.05 15.99
CA ARG A 20 8.30 0.98 15.13
C ARG A 20 8.74 2.34 14.62
N LYS A 21 10.05 2.54 14.53
CA LYS A 21 10.69 3.65 13.81
C LYS A 21 11.25 3.14 12.49
N LEU A 22 10.75 3.70 11.39
CA LEU A 22 10.91 3.19 10.03
C LEU A 22 11.58 4.24 9.13
N CYS A 23 12.40 3.77 8.20
CA CYS A 23 12.78 4.59 7.05
C CYS A 23 11.60 4.68 6.08
N LYS A 24 11.64 5.66 5.17
CA LYS A 24 10.64 5.87 4.12
C LYS A 24 10.20 4.58 3.43
N GLN A 25 11.19 3.84 2.91
CA GLN A 25 10.93 2.65 2.10
C GLN A 25 10.21 1.57 2.91
N CYS A 26 10.73 1.23 4.09
CA CYS A 26 10.11 0.20 4.93
C CYS A 26 8.71 0.59 5.40
N PHE A 27 8.41 1.88 5.57
CA PHE A 27 7.06 2.34 5.87
C PHE A 27 6.12 2.16 4.68
N ILE A 28 6.54 2.56 3.47
CA ILE A 28 5.74 2.38 2.25
C ILE A 28 5.47 0.89 2.00
N ASP A 29 6.49 0.05 2.15
CA ASP A 29 6.36 -1.40 1.98
C ASP A 29 5.40 -2.01 3.01
N ASP A 30 5.48 -1.59 4.27
CA ASP A 30 4.57 -2.02 5.34
C ASP A 30 3.11 -1.66 5.02
N VAL A 31 2.86 -0.43 4.57
CA VAL A 31 1.53 0.03 4.16
C VAL A 31 1.02 -0.78 2.96
N LYS A 32 1.83 -0.94 1.90
CA LYS A 32 1.44 -1.73 0.71
C LYS A 32 1.15 -3.18 1.06
N ASN A 33 1.94 -3.79 1.95
CA ASN A 33 1.71 -5.16 2.39
C ASN A 33 0.41 -5.32 3.18
N ARG A 34 0.06 -4.35 4.05
CA ARG A 34 -1.23 -4.35 4.76
C ARG A 34 -2.41 -4.23 3.80
N ILE A 35 -2.30 -3.38 2.78
CA ILE A 35 -3.33 -3.26 1.73
C ILE A 35 -3.45 -4.57 0.95
N LYS A 36 -2.33 -5.20 0.58
CA LYS A 36 -2.33 -6.50 -0.11
C LYS A 36 -3.03 -7.59 0.71
N ILE A 37 -2.70 -7.71 1.99
CA ILE A 37 -3.33 -8.70 2.89
C ILE A 37 -4.84 -8.48 2.94
N GLU A 38 -5.30 -7.23 3.02
CA GLU A 38 -6.74 -6.96 3.02
C GLU A 38 -7.38 -7.22 1.66
N ALA A 39 -6.73 -6.83 0.56
CA ALA A 39 -7.20 -7.12 -0.80
C ALA A 39 -7.34 -8.62 -1.06
N GLU A 40 -6.43 -9.44 -0.54
CA GLU A 40 -6.50 -10.91 -0.60
C GLU A 40 -7.70 -11.45 0.15
N LYS A 41 -7.97 -10.97 1.37
CA LYS A 41 -9.15 -11.35 2.16
C LYS A 41 -10.46 -10.98 1.47
N GLN A 42 -10.50 -9.83 0.81
CA GLN A 42 -11.65 -9.37 0.03
C GLN A 42 -11.77 -10.07 -1.34
N GLY A 43 -10.83 -10.94 -1.70
CA GLY A 43 -10.85 -11.69 -2.96
C GLY A 43 -10.45 -10.90 -4.20
N LEU A 44 -9.91 -9.68 -4.06
CA LEU A 44 -9.56 -8.79 -5.18
C LEU A 44 -8.50 -9.40 -6.10
N LEU A 45 -7.57 -10.20 -5.57
CA LEU A 45 -6.53 -10.86 -6.38
C LEU A 45 -7.08 -11.95 -7.30
N LYS A 46 -8.28 -12.46 -7.02
CA LYS A 46 -8.98 -13.47 -7.84
C LYS A 46 -10.03 -12.85 -8.76
N ALA A 47 -10.30 -11.56 -8.62
CA ALA A 47 -11.24 -10.85 -9.46
C ALA A 47 -10.68 -10.70 -10.89
N GLY A 48 -11.52 -10.94 -11.90
CA GLY A 48 -11.13 -10.71 -13.29
C GLY A 48 -10.93 -9.23 -13.59
N LYS A 49 -11.81 -8.37 -13.06
CA LYS A 49 -11.71 -6.90 -13.12
C LYS A 49 -12.14 -6.29 -11.79
N VAL A 50 -11.51 -5.18 -11.43
CA VAL A 50 -11.80 -4.37 -10.25
C VAL A 50 -12.10 -2.95 -10.73
N LEU A 51 -13.33 -2.49 -10.49
CA LEU A 51 -13.71 -1.09 -10.71
C LEU A 51 -13.29 -0.26 -9.51
N LEU A 52 -12.50 0.79 -9.73
CA LEU A 52 -12.00 1.68 -8.69
C LEU A 52 -12.53 3.09 -8.94
N ALA A 53 -13.34 3.61 -8.02
CA ALA A 53 -13.76 5.00 -8.04
C ALA A 53 -12.59 5.92 -7.60
N VAL A 54 -12.18 6.83 -8.48
CA VAL A 54 -11.05 7.74 -8.27
C VAL A 54 -11.55 9.17 -8.20
N SER A 55 -11.49 9.77 -7.00
CA SER A 55 -11.91 11.16 -6.78
C SER A 55 -10.81 12.19 -7.07
N GLY A 56 -9.59 11.73 -7.35
CA GLY A 56 -8.38 12.57 -7.38
C GLY A 56 -7.85 12.93 -5.99
N GLY A 57 -8.53 12.50 -4.93
CA GLY A 57 -8.07 12.66 -3.56
C GLY A 57 -6.96 11.68 -3.19
N LYS A 58 -6.17 12.07 -2.18
CA LYS A 58 -5.08 11.29 -1.59
C LYS A 58 -5.43 9.81 -1.41
N ASP A 59 -6.57 9.52 -0.81
CA ASP A 59 -6.92 8.15 -0.43
C ASP A 59 -7.22 7.27 -1.66
N SER A 60 -7.95 7.82 -2.64
CA SER A 60 -8.25 7.11 -3.89
C SER A 60 -7.00 6.86 -4.75
N LEU A 61 -6.08 7.83 -4.78
CA LEU A 61 -4.82 7.71 -5.52
C LEU A 61 -3.83 6.75 -4.84
N VAL A 62 -3.74 6.77 -3.51
CA VAL A 62 -2.91 5.83 -2.75
C VAL A 62 -3.42 4.40 -2.93
N LEU A 63 -4.75 4.19 -2.92
CA LEU A 63 -5.32 2.87 -3.19
C LEU A 63 -5.03 2.41 -4.62
N ALA A 64 -5.15 3.30 -5.62
CA ALA A 64 -4.80 2.99 -7.00
C ALA A 64 -3.32 2.58 -7.14
N ASP A 65 -2.39 3.37 -6.58
CA ASP A 65 -0.95 3.07 -6.58
C ASP A 65 -0.66 1.74 -5.89
N ALA A 66 -1.23 1.51 -4.71
CA ALA A 66 -1.01 0.29 -3.96
C ALA A 66 -1.52 -0.95 -4.72
N LEU A 67 -2.76 -0.94 -5.21
CA LEU A 67 -3.33 -2.07 -5.97
C LEU A 67 -2.52 -2.36 -7.24
N SER A 68 -2.07 -1.33 -7.97
CA SER A 68 -1.27 -1.51 -9.18
C SER A 68 0.08 -2.19 -8.95
N SER A 69 0.58 -2.20 -7.71
CA SER A 69 1.85 -2.86 -7.36
C SER A 69 1.75 -4.38 -7.21
N PHE A 70 0.54 -4.95 -7.11
CA PHE A 70 0.32 -6.39 -6.94
C PHE A 70 -0.91 -6.96 -7.67
N ILE A 71 -1.70 -6.13 -8.36
CA ILE A 71 -2.75 -6.51 -9.31
C ILE A 71 -2.34 -5.98 -10.68
N ASN A 72 -2.51 -6.80 -11.72
CA ASN A 72 -2.22 -6.39 -13.09
C ASN A 72 -3.03 -5.11 -13.43
N PRO A 73 -2.39 -4.01 -13.86
CA PRO A 73 -3.08 -2.76 -14.20
C PRO A 73 -4.21 -2.94 -15.23
N SER A 74 -4.14 -3.93 -16.14
CA SER A 74 -5.21 -4.23 -17.09
C SER A 74 -6.53 -4.66 -16.43
N ASN A 75 -6.46 -5.11 -15.18
CA ASN A 75 -7.61 -5.56 -14.40
C ASN A 75 -8.16 -4.44 -13.50
N LEU A 76 -7.48 -3.29 -13.40
CA LEU A 76 -7.93 -2.14 -12.62
C LEU A 76 -8.60 -1.12 -13.56
N ILE A 77 -9.90 -0.92 -13.40
CA ILE A 77 -10.67 0.02 -14.21
C ILE A 77 -10.96 1.25 -13.35
N ALA A 78 -10.35 2.38 -13.69
CA ALA A 78 -10.65 3.65 -13.00
C ALA A 78 -12.00 4.21 -13.49
N PHE A 79 -12.81 4.68 -12.55
CA PHE A 79 -14.06 5.40 -12.78
C PHE A 79 -14.01 6.73 -12.03
N ASN A 80 -14.36 7.83 -12.68
CA ASN A 80 -14.36 9.17 -12.08
C ASN A 80 -15.73 9.84 -12.21
#